data_AF-A0A2V9PK22-F1
#
_entry.id   AF-A0A2V9PK22-F1
#
_cell.length_a   1.000
_cell.length_b   1.000
_cell.length_c   1.000
_cell.angle_alpha   90.00
_cell.angle_beta   90.00
_cell.angle_gamma   90.00
#
_symmetry.space_group_name_H-M   'P 1'
#
loop_
_entity.id
_entity.type
_entity.pdbx_description
1 polymer ?
#
loop_
_entity_poly.entity_id
_entity_poly.type
_entity_poly.pdbx_seq_one_letter_code
_entity_poly.pdbx_strand_id
1 'polypeptide(L)'
;MIPRTYLSFRKFVSGLLLAPVLSVFGIAAPANDYSQKTVAELINDLAQIDSQSPGVNSAAIYEGFVAEDSPGSFEVGVLGVAPPKVPSQMSELVRRGPVALPELIKHLDDKRPTKLEVGNKPSGRQVGVDAFAFMFFSDEYDPRVPHWWSEEEWKNGPRPMEGRFEGRYTVKVGDVCYVLIGQIVNRRLLAVRYQPSAGLVVNSPIEAPVLVERVRNDWGNADVEVLRESLLEDIHATNHPKRITPAEYTRRFVNPALQRLRFYFPDTYNTLQSDDLKKRKEFENQEKKERRSLSQ
;
A
#
# COMPACT_ATOMS: atom_id res chain seq x y z
N MET A 1 -52.04 -71.34 3.74
CA MET A 1 -51.39 -72.66 3.70
C MET A 1 -50.02 -72.48 3.04
N ILE A 2 -48.95 -72.86 3.74
CA ILE A 2 -47.50 -72.64 3.48
C ILE A 2 -47.05 -73.38 2.19
N PRO A 3 -46.10 -72.89 1.33
CA PRO A 3 -44.65 -72.78 1.62
C PRO A 3 -43.90 -71.54 1.07
N ARG A 4 -42.92 -70.94 1.76
CA ARG A 4 -41.59 -71.41 2.23
C ARG A 4 -40.60 -71.57 1.06
N THR A 5 -39.81 -70.52 0.80
CA THR A 5 -38.60 -70.57 -0.02
C THR A 5 -37.42 -69.91 0.70
N TYR A 6 -36.33 -70.68 0.74
CA TYR A 6 -35.02 -70.40 1.29
C TYR A 6 -34.30 -69.27 0.55
N LEU A 7 -33.53 -68.45 1.25
CA LEU A 7 -32.25 -67.98 0.72
C LEU A 7 -31.25 -67.69 1.84
N SER A 8 -30.00 -67.96 1.48
CA SER A 8 -28.87 -68.35 2.31
C SER A 8 -27.72 -67.40 2.00
N PHE A 9 -26.88 -67.16 3.02
CA PHE A 9 -25.47 -66.74 2.95
C PHE A 9 -25.10 -65.44 2.23
N ARG A 10 -24.49 -64.50 2.97
CA ARG A 10 -23.03 -64.29 2.95
C ARG A 10 -22.60 -63.27 4.00
N LYS A 11 -21.69 -63.69 4.88
CA LYS A 11 -20.95 -62.82 5.81
C LYS A 11 -19.93 -62.00 5.00
N PHE A 12 -20.01 -60.68 5.05
CA PHE A 12 -18.93 -59.79 4.61
C PHE A 12 -17.98 -59.60 5.80
N VAL A 13 -16.72 -59.99 5.63
CA VAL A 13 -15.62 -59.70 6.55
C VAL A 13 -15.03 -58.36 6.13
N SER A 14 -15.20 -57.32 6.96
CA SER A 14 -14.55 -56.02 6.78
C SER A 14 -13.12 -56.11 7.27
N GLY A 15 -12.15 -56.10 6.34
CA GLY A 15 -10.75 -55.87 6.63
C GLY A 15 -10.47 -54.37 6.72
N LEU A 16 -10.15 -53.89 7.92
CA LEU A 16 -9.71 -52.51 8.17
C LEU A 16 -8.21 -52.41 7.86
N LEU A 17 -7.84 -51.84 6.70
CA LEU A 17 -6.45 -51.50 6.37
C LEU A 17 -6.13 -50.11 6.94
N LEU A 18 -5.36 -50.08 8.03
CA LEU A 18 -4.72 -48.89 8.57
C LEU A 18 -3.57 -48.49 7.64
N ALA A 19 -3.80 -47.47 6.81
CA ALA A 19 -2.74 -46.80 6.07
C ALA A 19 -2.00 -45.79 6.98
N PRO A 20 -0.66 -45.82 7.06
CA PRO A 20 0.09 -44.82 7.81
C PRO A 20 0.07 -43.50 7.03
N VAL A 21 -0.54 -42.48 7.64
CA VAL A 21 -0.43 -41.09 7.18
C VAL A 21 1.00 -40.64 7.48
N LEU A 22 1.87 -40.71 6.47
CA LEU A 22 3.17 -40.04 6.48
C LEU A 22 2.91 -38.53 6.42
N SER A 23 2.85 -37.90 7.60
CA SER A 23 2.91 -36.46 7.75
C SER A 23 4.27 -35.97 7.26
N VAL A 24 4.31 -35.54 6.00
CA VAL A 24 5.42 -34.76 5.48
C VAL A 24 5.41 -33.43 6.23
N PHE A 25 6.29 -33.29 7.21
CA PHE A 25 6.63 -32.00 7.78
C PHE A 25 7.18 -31.14 6.64
N GLY A 26 6.34 -30.27 6.10
CA GLY A 26 6.75 -29.25 5.15
C GLY A 26 7.82 -28.40 5.81
N ILE A 27 9.06 -28.52 5.35
CA ILE A 27 10.13 -27.58 5.68
C ILE A 27 9.63 -26.23 5.18
N ALA A 28 9.31 -25.32 6.11
CA ALA A 28 8.99 -23.95 5.76
C ALA A 28 10.14 -23.41 4.90
N ALA A 29 9.83 -22.94 3.70
CA ALA A 29 10.82 -22.31 2.84
C ALA A 29 11.53 -21.21 3.66
N PRO A 30 12.88 -21.11 3.59
CA PRO A 30 13.59 -20.08 4.32
C PRO A 30 12.97 -18.73 3.98
N ALA A 31 12.55 -17.99 4.99
CA ALA A 31 12.14 -16.61 4.80
C ALA A 31 13.33 -15.90 4.14
N ASN A 32 13.14 -15.42 2.91
CA ASN A 32 14.18 -14.67 2.21
C ASN A 32 14.61 -13.50 3.10
N ASP A 33 15.86 -13.49 3.54
CA ASP A 33 16.41 -12.38 4.30
C ASP A 33 16.67 -11.20 3.34
N TYR A 34 15.65 -10.37 3.17
CA TYR A 34 15.70 -9.20 2.31
C TYR A 34 16.68 -8.12 2.80
N SER A 35 17.11 -8.16 4.07
CA SER A 35 18.06 -7.20 4.63
C SER A 35 19.44 -7.28 3.95
N GLN A 36 19.80 -8.45 3.42
CA GLN A 36 21.10 -8.69 2.76
C GLN A 36 21.09 -8.35 1.27
N LYS A 37 19.92 -8.11 0.67
CA LYS A 37 19.81 -7.78 -0.75
C LYS A 37 20.21 -6.33 -1.00
N THR A 38 20.74 -6.03 -2.17
CA THR A 38 20.91 -4.65 -2.64
C THR A 38 19.56 -4.00 -2.98
N VAL A 39 19.52 -2.67 -3.09
CA VAL A 39 18.28 -1.95 -3.50
C VAL A 39 17.80 -2.43 -4.87
N ALA A 40 18.72 -2.63 -5.82
CA ALA A 40 18.39 -3.12 -7.16
C ALA A 40 17.79 -4.54 -7.15
N GLU A 41 18.33 -5.45 -6.33
CA GLU A 41 17.78 -6.80 -6.16
C GLU A 41 16.38 -6.76 -5.53
N LEU A 42 16.14 -5.90 -4.54
CA LEU A 42 14.82 -5.71 -3.96
C LEU A 42 13.80 -5.18 -4.98
N ILE A 43 14.21 -4.23 -5.84
CA ILE A 43 13.37 -3.73 -6.93
C ILE A 43 13.07 -4.84 -7.94
N ASN A 44 14.04 -5.69 -8.27
CA ASN A 44 13.81 -6.85 -9.12
C ASN A 44 12.80 -7.83 -8.52
N ASP A 45 12.83 -8.03 -7.20
CA ASP A 45 11.88 -8.88 -6.51
C ASP A 45 10.45 -8.31 -6.45
N LEU A 46 10.24 -7.01 -6.75
CA LEU A 46 8.90 -6.43 -6.84
C LEU A 46 8.04 -7.11 -7.92
N ALA A 47 8.66 -7.67 -8.96
CA ALA A 47 7.96 -8.47 -9.97
C ALA A 47 7.29 -9.74 -9.40
N GLN A 48 7.66 -10.16 -8.18
CA GLN A 48 7.07 -11.31 -7.49
C GLN A 48 5.85 -10.96 -6.64
N ILE A 49 5.47 -9.69 -6.52
CA ILE A 49 4.29 -9.26 -5.75
C ILE A 49 3.02 -9.82 -6.39
N ASP A 50 2.25 -10.57 -5.61
CA ASP A 50 1.01 -11.25 -6.01
C ASP A 50 -0.19 -10.89 -5.13
N SER A 51 0.00 -9.99 -4.16
CA SER A 51 -0.96 -9.67 -3.12
C SER A 51 -1.17 -8.17 -2.98
N GLN A 52 -2.39 -7.79 -2.58
CA GLN A 52 -2.72 -6.39 -2.36
C GLN A 52 -1.96 -5.84 -1.15
N SER A 53 -1.49 -4.60 -1.27
CA SER A 53 -0.66 -3.91 -0.27
C SER A 53 -1.11 -2.44 -0.16
N PRO A 54 -0.77 -1.72 0.92
CA PRO A 54 -1.02 -0.27 0.98
C PRO A 54 -0.48 0.42 -0.28
N GLY A 55 -1.33 1.22 -0.95
CA GLY A 55 -1.01 1.90 -2.21
C GLY A 55 -1.19 1.09 -3.51
N VAL A 56 -1.37 -0.23 -3.42
CA VAL A 56 -1.73 -1.12 -4.55
C VAL A 56 -2.93 -2.00 -4.19
N ASN A 57 -3.95 -1.43 -3.55
CA ASN A 57 -5.14 -2.15 -3.11
C ASN A 57 -6.38 -1.63 -3.84
N SER A 58 -7.05 -2.52 -4.58
CA SER A 58 -8.20 -2.18 -5.42
C SER A 58 -9.49 -2.03 -4.62
N ALA A 59 -9.56 -2.58 -3.41
CA ALA A 59 -10.78 -2.63 -2.61
C ALA A 59 -10.82 -1.62 -1.46
N ALA A 60 -9.67 -1.05 -1.08
CA ALA A 60 -9.56 -0.10 0.03
C ALA A 60 -8.27 0.74 -0.03
N ILE A 61 -8.28 1.85 0.70
CA ILE A 61 -7.12 2.69 1.00
C ILE A 61 -6.77 2.46 2.47
N TYR A 62 -5.49 2.16 2.70
CA TYR A 62 -4.93 2.00 4.04
C TYR A 62 -3.86 3.07 4.25
N GLU A 63 -3.90 3.70 5.42
CA GLU A 63 -2.84 4.56 5.93
C GLU A 63 -1.89 3.76 6.79
N GLY A 64 -0.62 4.11 6.77
CA GLY A 64 0.40 3.45 7.57
C GLY A 64 1.78 3.66 6.98
N PHE A 65 2.79 3.41 7.80
CA PHE A 65 4.19 3.47 7.39
C PHE A 65 4.74 2.05 7.32
N VAL A 66 4.87 1.54 6.10
CA VAL A 66 5.12 0.10 5.85
C VAL A 66 6.50 -0.40 6.32
N ALA A 67 7.40 0.50 6.74
CA ALA A 67 8.67 0.14 7.37
C ALA A 67 8.50 -0.37 8.81
N GLU A 68 7.43 0.04 9.49
CA GLU A 68 7.07 -0.50 10.80
C GLU A 68 6.14 -1.72 10.60
N ASP A 69 6.30 -2.78 11.39
CA ASP A 69 5.43 -3.97 11.34
C ASP A 69 4.03 -3.73 11.97
N SER A 70 3.59 -2.47 11.99
CA SER A 70 2.30 -2.07 12.55
C SER A 70 1.20 -2.22 11.50
N PRO A 71 0.02 -2.74 11.85
CA PRO A 71 -1.10 -2.78 10.91
C PRO A 71 -1.49 -1.36 10.51
N GLY A 72 -1.70 -1.15 9.21
CA GLY A 72 -2.22 0.11 8.69
C GLY A 72 -3.67 0.34 9.13
N SER A 73 -4.08 1.60 9.23
CA SER A 73 -5.47 1.99 9.49
C SER A 73 -6.27 2.01 8.19
N PHE A 74 -7.47 1.42 8.23
CA PHE A 74 -8.42 1.53 7.13
C PHE A 74 -8.93 2.97 7.02
N GLU A 75 -8.84 3.58 5.84
CA GLU A 75 -9.35 4.93 5.60
C GLU A 75 -10.70 4.89 4.87
N VAL A 76 -10.73 4.25 3.70
CA VAL A 76 -11.92 4.14 2.85
C VAL A 76 -11.86 2.87 2.02
N GLY A 77 -12.99 2.25 1.72
CA GLY A 77 -13.00 1.00 0.96
C GLY A 77 -14.31 0.25 1.10
N VAL A 78 -14.30 -0.98 0.58
CA VAL A 78 -15.38 -1.93 0.80
C VAL A 78 -15.30 -2.46 2.24
N LEU A 79 -16.42 -2.42 2.97
CA LEU A 79 -16.47 -2.92 4.34
C LEU A 79 -16.19 -4.43 4.38
N GLY A 80 -15.37 -4.85 5.35
CA GLY A 80 -14.99 -6.26 5.53
C GLY A 80 -13.81 -6.71 4.66
N VAL A 81 -13.16 -5.83 3.90
CA VAL A 81 -11.88 -6.13 3.25
C VAL A 81 -10.83 -6.42 4.32
N ALA A 82 -10.13 -7.55 4.16
CA ALA A 82 -9.05 -7.92 5.06
C ALA A 82 -7.90 -6.91 4.97
N PRO A 83 -7.27 -6.52 6.09
CA PRO A 83 -6.07 -5.71 6.07
C PRO A 83 -5.01 -6.34 5.16
N PRO A 84 -4.38 -5.55 4.27
CA PRO A 84 -3.40 -6.07 3.34
C PRO A 84 -2.15 -6.53 4.09
N LYS A 85 -1.53 -7.60 3.62
CA LYS A 85 -0.19 -8.00 4.07
C LYS A 85 0.84 -7.23 3.27
N VAL A 86 1.77 -6.57 3.96
CA VAL A 86 2.89 -5.88 3.31
C VAL A 86 3.94 -6.91 2.87
N PRO A 87 4.31 -6.99 1.57
CA PRO A 87 5.44 -7.78 1.11
C PRO A 87 6.74 -7.30 1.75
N SER A 88 7.58 -8.22 2.22
CA SER A 88 8.81 -7.89 2.96
C SER A 88 9.79 -7.05 2.13
N GLN A 89 9.87 -7.27 0.81
CA GLN A 89 10.69 -6.45 -0.08
C GLN A 89 10.22 -4.99 -0.17
N MET A 90 8.90 -4.74 -0.05
CA MET A 90 8.37 -3.38 0.01
C MET A 90 8.75 -2.70 1.33
N SER A 91 8.53 -3.40 2.45
CA SER A 91 8.89 -2.90 3.78
C SER A 91 10.37 -2.56 3.86
N GLU A 92 11.24 -3.45 3.37
CA GLU A 92 12.69 -3.26 3.38
C GLU A 92 13.15 -2.07 2.53
N LEU A 93 12.59 -1.87 1.33
CA LEU A 93 12.88 -0.69 0.51
C LEU A 93 12.49 0.61 1.24
N VAL A 94 11.35 0.63 1.92
CA VAL A 94 10.95 1.80 2.73
C VAL A 94 11.85 1.95 3.95
N ARG A 95 12.26 0.87 4.63
CA ARG A 95 13.22 0.96 5.76
C ARG A 95 14.54 1.62 5.37
N ARG A 96 15.00 1.41 4.13
CA ARG A 96 16.21 2.08 3.60
C ARG A 96 16.03 3.57 3.33
N GLY A 97 14.78 4.03 3.21
CA GLY A 97 14.43 5.45 3.19
C GLY A 97 15.16 6.22 2.09
N PRO A 98 15.84 7.33 2.42
CA PRO A 98 16.58 8.15 1.44
C PRO A 98 17.55 7.37 0.54
N VAL A 99 18.16 6.29 1.06
CA VAL A 99 19.16 5.51 0.31
C VAL A 99 18.53 4.77 -0.87
N ALA A 100 17.27 4.33 -0.76
CA ALA A 100 16.57 3.65 -1.83
C ALA A 100 15.92 4.61 -2.85
N LEU A 101 15.69 5.86 -2.45
CA LEU A 101 14.89 6.83 -3.21
C LEU A 101 15.41 7.06 -4.65
N PRO A 102 16.72 7.27 -4.90
CA PRO A 102 17.21 7.50 -6.27
C PRO A 102 16.95 6.32 -7.20
N GLU A 103 17.16 5.08 -6.73
CA GLU A 103 16.96 3.90 -7.56
C GLU A 103 15.46 3.63 -7.79
N LEU A 104 14.60 3.94 -6.82
CA LEU A 104 13.14 3.87 -7.02
C LEU A 104 12.66 4.85 -8.08
N ILE A 105 13.14 6.10 -8.07
CA ILE A 105 12.78 7.13 -9.05
C ILE A 105 13.23 6.74 -10.46
N LYS A 106 14.41 6.12 -10.57
CA LYS A 106 14.94 5.60 -11.84
C LYS A 106 14.08 4.49 -12.44
N HIS A 107 13.34 3.74 -11.61
CA HIS A 107 12.49 2.63 -12.04
C HIS A 107 11.00 2.99 -12.17
N LEU A 108 10.63 4.28 -12.15
CA LEU A 108 9.24 4.70 -12.32
C LEU A 108 8.62 4.26 -13.65
N ASP A 109 9.42 4.09 -14.70
CA ASP A 109 9.02 3.62 -16.02
C ASP A 109 9.25 2.11 -16.24
N ASP A 110 9.51 1.35 -15.17
CA ASP A 110 9.72 -0.10 -15.25
C ASP A 110 8.41 -0.84 -15.56
N LYS A 111 8.30 -1.31 -16.81
CA LYS A 111 7.12 -1.99 -17.36
C LYS A 111 7.02 -3.47 -17.01
N ARG A 112 7.98 -4.04 -16.26
CA ARG A 112 7.91 -5.46 -15.90
C ARG A 112 6.63 -5.72 -15.11
N PRO A 113 5.86 -6.76 -15.47
CA PRO A 113 4.66 -7.10 -14.72
C PRO A 113 5.02 -7.67 -13.35
N THR A 114 4.22 -7.34 -12.35
CA THR A 114 4.11 -8.14 -11.12
C THR A 114 3.16 -9.32 -11.36
N LYS A 115 2.89 -10.12 -10.32
CA LYS A 115 1.86 -11.16 -10.34
C LYS A 115 0.49 -10.66 -9.89
N LEU A 116 0.39 -9.42 -9.42
CA LEU A 116 -0.84 -8.83 -8.92
C LEU A 116 -1.70 -8.30 -10.07
N GLU A 117 -2.93 -8.80 -10.16
CA GLU A 117 -3.95 -8.34 -11.08
C GLU A 117 -5.15 -7.71 -10.36
N VAL A 118 -5.59 -6.55 -10.85
CA VAL A 118 -6.74 -5.81 -10.31
C VAL A 118 -7.78 -5.55 -11.40
N GLY A 119 -9.00 -5.19 -11.03
CA GLY A 119 -10.09 -4.90 -11.97
C GLY A 119 -11.04 -6.06 -12.22
N ASN A 120 -11.90 -5.87 -13.22
CA ASN A 120 -12.98 -6.81 -13.52
C ASN A 120 -12.49 -7.99 -14.36
N LYS A 121 -13.08 -9.17 -14.15
CA LYS A 121 -12.90 -10.29 -15.07
C LYS A 121 -13.53 -9.94 -16.43
N PRO A 122 -12.89 -10.31 -17.55
CA PRO A 122 -13.40 -9.99 -18.89
C PRO A 122 -14.73 -10.67 -19.24
N SER A 123 -15.11 -11.74 -18.52
CA SER A 123 -16.39 -12.43 -18.73
C SER A 123 -17.02 -12.88 -17.42
N GLY A 124 -18.31 -12.60 -17.24
CA GLY A 124 -19.16 -13.11 -16.16
C GLY A 124 -19.66 -12.03 -15.19
N ARG A 125 -20.71 -12.37 -14.42
CA ARG A 125 -21.13 -11.56 -13.27
C ARG A 125 -20.07 -11.64 -12.18
N GLN A 126 -19.42 -10.53 -11.88
CA GLN A 126 -18.53 -10.40 -10.73
C GLN A 126 -19.29 -9.80 -9.55
N VAL A 127 -19.11 -10.39 -8.38
CA VAL A 127 -19.69 -9.93 -7.11
C VAL A 127 -18.59 -9.87 -6.06
N GLY A 128 -18.72 -8.99 -5.09
CA GLY A 128 -17.75 -8.83 -4.00
C GLY A 128 -16.74 -7.72 -4.25
N VAL A 129 -15.62 -7.78 -3.52
CA VAL A 129 -14.61 -6.71 -3.38
C VAL A 129 -13.87 -6.35 -4.66
N ASP A 130 -13.95 -7.21 -5.68
CA ASP A 130 -13.30 -7.01 -6.98
C ASP A 130 -14.29 -6.60 -8.09
N ALA A 131 -15.55 -6.31 -7.76
CA ALA A 131 -16.57 -5.90 -8.73
C ALA A 131 -16.63 -4.37 -8.84
N PHE A 132 -16.16 -3.83 -9.95
CA PHE A 132 -16.08 -2.38 -10.18
C PHE A 132 -17.12 -1.90 -11.18
N ALA A 133 -17.84 -0.84 -10.85
CA ALA A 133 -18.81 -0.17 -11.72
C ALA A 133 -18.12 0.70 -12.79
N PHE A 134 -16.91 1.19 -12.49
CA PHE A 134 -16.08 1.96 -13.42
C PHE A 134 -14.60 1.78 -13.09
N MET A 135 -13.74 1.88 -14.11
CA MET A 135 -12.30 1.71 -14.01
C MET A 135 -11.59 2.73 -14.89
N PHE A 136 -10.63 3.47 -14.30
CA PHE A 136 -9.92 4.55 -14.99
C PHE A 136 -8.42 4.53 -14.72
N PHE A 137 -7.65 4.91 -15.72
CA PHE A 137 -6.32 5.48 -15.52
C PHE A 137 -6.44 6.96 -15.16
N SER A 138 -5.57 7.40 -14.26
CA SER A 138 -5.59 8.73 -13.67
C SER A 138 -4.17 9.20 -13.42
N ASP A 139 -3.98 10.51 -13.35
CA ASP A 139 -2.72 11.16 -13.00
C ASP A 139 -2.80 11.81 -11.60
N GLU A 140 -3.52 11.20 -10.66
CA GLU A 140 -3.60 11.73 -9.30
C GLU A 140 -2.23 11.70 -8.63
N TYR A 141 -1.82 12.88 -8.18
CA TYR A 141 -0.51 13.12 -7.60
C TYR A 141 -0.66 13.93 -6.31
N ASP A 142 0.05 13.52 -5.26
CA ASP A 142 0.15 14.27 -4.01
C ASP A 142 1.51 15.02 -3.98
N PRO A 143 1.53 16.34 -4.26
CA PRO A 143 2.76 17.08 -4.53
C PRO A 143 3.61 17.31 -3.29
N ARG A 144 4.92 17.53 -3.50
CA ARG A 144 5.87 17.86 -2.42
C ARG A 144 5.44 19.09 -1.65
N VAL A 145 5.07 20.18 -2.32
CA VAL A 145 4.45 21.33 -1.66
C VAL A 145 2.95 21.14 -1.76
N PRO A 146 2.25 20.86 -0.64
CA PRO A 146 0.83 20.55 -0.71
C PRO A 146 0.04 21.74 -1.28
N HIS A 147 -0.50 21.57 -2.48
CA HIS A 147 -1.34 22.56 -3.17
C HIS A 147 -2.79 22.09 -3.15
N TRP A 148 -3.69 22.95 -2.68
CA TRP A 148 -5.12 22.71 -2.83
C TRP A 148 -5.63 23.57 -3.96
N TRP A 149 -6.26 22.92 -4.93
CA TRP A 149 -6.99 23.61 -5.97
C TRP A 149 -7.96 24.61 -5.33
N SER A 150 -7.88 25.85 -5.80
CA SER A 150 -8.89 26.87 -5.60
C SER A 150 -10.26 26.37 -6.08
N GLU A 151 -11.33 27.08 -5.74
CA GLU A 151 -12.66 26.70 -6.26
C GLU A 151 -12.71 26.74 -7.78
N GLU A 152 -11.97 27.68 -8.36
CA GLU A 152 -11.86 27.86 -9.79
C GLU A 152 -11.04 26.75 -10.45
N GLU A 153 -9.88 26.40 -9.89
CA GLU A 153 -9.10 25.23 -10.34
C GLU A 153 -9.88 23.92 -10.17
N TRP A 154 -10.71 23.80 -9.13
CA TRP A 154 -11.54 22.60 -8.98
C TRP A 154 -12.65 22.52 -10.03
N LYS A 155 -13.28 23.66 -10.36
CA LYS A 155 -14.36 23.71 -11.35
C LYS A 155 -13.85 23.57 -12.79
N ASN A 156 -12.70 24.18 -13.08
CA ASN A 156 -12.17 24.35 -14.43
C ASN A 156 -10.93 23.50 -14.69
N GLY A 157 -10.35 22.91 -13.66
CA GLY A 157 -9.14 22.10 -13.77
C GLY A 157 -9.38 20.79 -14.49
N PRO A 158 -8.32 20.20 -15.06
CA PRO A 158 -8.40 18.88 -15.66
C PRO A 158 -8.88 17.90 -14.59
N ARG A 159 -9.93 17.14 -14.90
CA ARG A 159 -10.23 15.96 -14.08
C ARG A 159 -9.13 14.96 -14.38
N PRO A 160 -8.44 14.44 -13.35
CA PRO A 160 -7.31 13.53 -13.55
C PRO A 160 -7.84 12.17 -14.02
N MET A 161 -8.16 12.07 -15.31
CA MET A 161 -8.73 10.88 -15.94
C MET A 161 -8.14 10.78 -17.34
N GLU A 162 -7.05 10.03 -17.45
CA GLU A 162 -6.34 9.79 -18.72
C GLU A 162 -7.17 8.87 -19.65
N GLY A 163 -7.94 7.94 -19.08
CA GLY A 163 -8.80 7.06 -19.88
C GLY A 163 -9.55 6.00 -19.07
N ARG A 164 -10.58 5.41 -19.69
CA ARG A 164 -11.23 4.19 -19.18
C ARG A 164 -10.45 2.96 -19.62
N PHE A 165 -10.45 1.93 -18.79
CA PHE A 165 -9.96 0.61 -19.21
C PHE A 165 -10.97 -0.49 -18.87
N GLU A 166 -10.86 -1.62 -19.58
CA GLU A 166 -11.70 -2.79 -19.41
C GLU A 166 -10.88 -4.01 -19.01
N GLY A 167 -11.51 -4.96 -18.34
CA GLY A 167 -10.85 -6.20 -17.90
C GLY A 167 -9.89 -6.01 -16.72
N ARG A 168 -8.83 -6.81 -16.72
CA ARG A 168 -7.82 -6.86 -15.67
C ARG A 168 -6.62 -5.97 -16.03
N TYR A 169 -6.10 -5.27 -15.03
CA TYR A 169 -4.83 -4.58 -15.08
C TYR A 169 -3.80 -5.34 -14.24
N THR A 170 -2.69 -5.73 -14.84
CA THR A 170 -1.54 -6.31 -14.11
C THR A 170 -0.63 -5.18 -13.66
N VAL A 171 -0.50 -5.00 -12.34
CA VAL A 171 0.35 -3.98 -11.72
C VAL A 171 1.80 -4.15 -12.17
N LYS A 172 2.49 -3.06 -12.47
CA LYS A 172 3.89 -3.04 -12.93
C LYS A 172 4.86 -2.75 -11.79
N VAL A 173 6.14 -3.05 -11.99
CA VAL A 173 7.19 -2.68 -11.03
C VAL A 173 7.22 -1.16 -10.81
N GLY A 174 7.09 -0.35 -11.87
CA GLY A 174 7.05 1.11 -11.76
C GLY A 174 5.89 1.64 -10.91
N ASP A 175 4.73 0.98 -10.95
CA ASP A 175 3.58 1.30 -10.07
C ASP A 175 3.94 1.11 -8.59
N VAL A 176 4.64 0.01 -8.28
CA VAL A 176 5.07 -0.26 -6.90
C VAL A 176 6.16 0.73 -6.48
N CYS A 177 7.12 1.05 -7.36
CA CYS A 177 8.12 2.09 -7.09
C CYS A 177 7.48 3.45 -6.78
N TYR A 178 6.44 3.85 -7.53
CA TYR A 178 5.66 5.06 -7.27
C TYR A 178 5.09 5.10 -5.85
N VAL A 179 4.50 3.98 -5.39
CA VAL A 179 3.98 3.86 -4.01
C VAL A 179 5.08 3.95 -2.97
N LEU A 180 6.19 3.24 -3.17
CA LEU A 180 7.31 3.21 -2.22
C LEU A 180 7.97 4.58 -2.07
N ILE A 181 8.07 5.35 -3.16
CA ILE A 181 8.50 6.74 -3.12
C ILE A 181 7.58 7.55 -2.20
N GLY A 182 6.26 7.46 -2.39
CA GLY A 182 5.28 8.12 -1.52
C GLY A 182 5.41 7.74 -0.05
N GLN A 183 5.66 6.45 0.23
CA GLN A 183 5.91 5.95 1.57
C GLN A 183 7.16 6.57 2.20
N ILE A 184 8.23 6.83 1.45
CA ILE A 184 9.46 7.44 1.95
C ILE A 184 9.27 8.95 2.14
N VAL A 185 8.68 9.63 1.16
CA VAL A 185 8.60 11.10 1.09
C VAL A 185 7.34 11.70 1.72
N ASN A 186 6.57 10.89 2.46
CA ASN A 186 5.34 11.29 3.13
C ASN A 186 4.24 11.84 2.20
N ARG A 187 4.06 11.24 1.02
CA ARG A 187 3.04 11.64 0.04
C ARG A 187 2.16 10.46 -0.34
N ARG A 188 0.87 10.72 -0.62
CA ARG A 188 -0.09 9.69 -1.05
C ARG A 188 0.03 9.37 -2.53
N LEU A 189 1.13 8.73 -2.89
CA LEU A 189 1.33 8.19 -4.24
C LEU A 189 0.68 6.81 -4.30
N LEU A 190 -0.62 6.75 -4.65
CA LEU A 190 -1.41 5.51 -4.67
C LEU A 190 -1.52 5.00 -6.10
N ALA A 191 -0.80 3.94 -6.45
CA ALA A 191 -0.85 3.38 -7.80
C ALA A 191 -2.17 2.64 -8.10
N VAL A 192 -2.75 1.97 -7.11
CA VAL A 192 -4.10 1.40 -7.21
C VAL A 192 -4.88 1.77 -5.95
N ARG A 193 -6.06 2.36 -6.14
CA ARG A 193 -6.97 2.68 -5.04
C ARG A 193 -8.43 2.45 -5.40
N TYR A 194 -9.21 2.15 -4.36
CA TYR A 194 -10.65 2.20 -4.41
C TYR A 194 -11.16 3.65 -4.49
N GLN A 195 -12.26 3.85 -5.20
CA GLN A 195 -13.08 5.06 -5.16
C GLN A 195 -14.52 4.67 -4.77
N PRO A 196 -15.18 5.44 -3.87
CA PRO A 196 -16.59 5.25 -3.57
C PRO A 196 -17.45 5.14 -4.84
N SER A 197 -18.54 4.36 -4.74
CA SER A 197 -19.36 3.91 -5.86
C SER A 197 -18.72 2.83 -6.73
N ALA A 198 -17.93 1.94 -6.12
CA ALA A 198 -17.29 0.80 -6.77
C ALA A 198 -16.37 1.20 -7.94
N GLY A 199 -15.60 2.27 -7.75
CA GLY A 199 -14.61 2.71 -8.71
C GLY A 199 -13.24 2.11 -8.48
N LEU A 200 -12.55 1.74 -9.54
CA LEU A 200 -11.13 1.44 -9.53
C LEU A 200 -10.35 2.56 -10.22
N VAL A 201 -9.36 3.12 -9.52
CA VAL A 201 -8.44 4.10 -10.09
C VAL A 201 -7.03 3.53 -10.09
N VAL A 202 -6.38 3.60 -11.26
CA VAL A 202 -4.99 3.18 -11.46
C VAL A 202 -4.16 4.41 -11.84
N ASN A 203 -3.31 4.86 -10.92
CA ASN A 203 -2.32 5.93 -11.15
C ASN A 203 -0.98 5.30 -11.51
N SER A 204 -0.92 4.67 -12.69
CA SER A 204 0.29 4.02 -13.18
C SER A 204 1.19 5.05 -13.87
N PRO A 205 2.47 5.20 -13.49
CA PRO A 205 3.41 6.04 -14.24
C PRO A 205 3.70 5.54 -15.66
N ILE A 206 3.31 4.30 -15.98
CA ILE A 206 3.43 3.73 -17.33
C ILE A 206 2.27 4.21 -18.21
N GLU A 207 1.05 4.18 -17.67
CA GLU A 207 -0.19 4.54 -18.39
C GLU A 207 -0.44 6.06 -18.34
N ALA A 208 0.08 6.75 -17.32
CA ALA A 208 0.04 8.19 -17.13
C ALA A 208 1.48 8.76 -16.93
N PRO A 209 2.29 8.91 -18.01
CA PRO A 209 3.69 9.31 -17.91
C PRO A 209 3.95 10.66 -17.23
N VAL A 210 2.95 11.54 -17.18
CA VAL A 210 3.01 12.81 -16.44
C VAL A 210 3.32 12.61 -14.95
N LEU A 211 2.97 11.45 -14.38
CA LEU A 211 3.34 11.10 -13.00
C LEU A 211 4.85 10.93 -12.83
N VAL A 212 5.55 10.39 -13.83
CA VAL A 212 7.02 10.28 -13.83
C VAL A 212 7.64 11.68 -13.80
N GLU A 213 7.13 12.59 -14.63
CA GLU A 213 7.59 13.97 -14.69
C GLU A 213 7.39 14.69 -13.35
N ARG A 214 6.18 14.60 -12.76
CA ARG A 214 5.87 15.21 -11.46
C ARG A 214 6.77 14.69 -10.34
N VAL A 215 6.95 13.37 -10.25
CA VAL A 215 7.83 12.77 -9.23
C VAL A 215 9.28 13.20 -9.43
N ARG A 216 9.79 13.20 -10.67
CA ARG A 216 11.17 13.63 -10.96
C ARG A 216 11.37 15.12 -10.69
N ASN A 217 10.37 15.96 -10.97
CA ASN A 217 10.44 17.40 -10.67
C ASN A 217 10.50 17.66 -9.17
N ASP A 218 9.70 16.94 -8.39
CA ASP A 218 9.65 17.14 -6.94
C ASP A 218 10.81 16.48 -6.19
N TRP A 219 11.27 15.31 -6.66
CA TRP A 219 12.15 14.43 -5.88
C TRP A 219 13.38 13.91 -6.64
N GLY A 220 13.53 14.19 -7.94
CA GLY A 220 14.59 13.61 -8.77
C GLY A 220 16.01 13.98 -8.35
N ASN A 221 16.17 15.13 -7.69
CA ASN A 221 17.44 15.59 -7.09
C ASN A 221 17.38 15.63 -5.56
N ALA A 222 16.38 15.00 -4.94
CA ALA A 222 16.26 15.00 -3.49
C ALA A 222 17.33 14.09 -2.87
N ASP A 223 18.12 14.67 -1.99
CA ASP A 223 19.03 13.94 -1.11
C ASP A 223 18.40 13.74 0.28
N VAL A 224 19.21 13.22 1.20
CA VAL A 224 18.85 13.00 2.60
C VAL A 224 18.38 14.30 3.28
N GLU A 225 19.02 15.43 2.98
CA GLU A 225 18.69 16.72 3.59
C GLU A 225 17.40 17.29 3.03
N VAL A 226 17.17 17.17 1.72
CA VAL A 226 15.91 17.58 1.09
C VAL A 226 14.73 16.80 1.68
N LEU A 227 14.88 15.48 1.90
CA LEU A 227 13.83 14.71 2.58
C LEU A 227 13.62 15.20 4.02
N ARG A 228 14.69 15.40 4.78
CA ARG A 228 14.61 15.87 6.17
C ARG A 228 13.86 17.20 6.27
N GLU A 229 14.21 18.17 5.43
CA GLU A 229 13.57 19.49 5.39
C GLU A 229 12.11 19.38 4.95
N SER A 230 11.79 18.55 3.95
CA SER A 230 10.38 18.36 3.54
C SER A 230 9.51 17.78 4.65
N LEU A 231 10.05 16.88 5.49
CA LEU A 231 9.31 16.35 6.65
C LEU A 231 9.15 17.40 7.75
N LEU A 232 10.13 18.28 7.95
CA LEU A 232 10.01 19.40 8.87
C LEU A 232 8.98 20.43 8.38
N GLU A 233 8.95 20.74 7.08
CA GLU A 233 7.92 21.60 6.48
C GLU A 233 6.50 21.06 6.70
N ASP A 234 6.30 19.74 6.58
CA ASP A 234 5.03 19.09 6.89
C ASP A 234 4.62 19.32 8.35
N ILE A 235 5.57 19.24 9.29
CA ILE A 235 5.33 19.46 10.73
C ILE A 235 5.05 20.93 11.03
N HIS A 236 5.83 21.85 10.47
CA HIS A 236 5.66 23.28 10.63
C HIS A 236 4.32 23.76 10.09
N ALA A 237 3.68 22.97 9.22
CA ALA A 237 2.44 23.34 8.53
C ALA A 237 2.60 24.64 7.73
N THR A 238 3.82 24.90 7.23
CA THR A 238 4.17 26.10 6.44
C THR A 238 3.26 26.26 5.23
N ASN A 239 2.81 25.13 4.68
CA ASN A 239 1.94 25.05 3.51
C ASN A 239 0.52 24.58 3.88
N HIS A 240 0.05 24.86 5.11
CA HIS A 240 -1.28 24.46 5.55
C HIS A 240 -2.38 25.02 4.62
N PRO A 241 -3.10 24.15 3.90
CA PRO A 241 -4.13 24.59 2.98
C PRO A 241 -5.37 25.02 3.74
N LYS A 242 -5.99 26.12 3.32
CA LYS A 242 -7.18 26.69 3.98
C LYS A 242 -8.40 25.76 4.03
N ARG A 243 -8.43 24.73 3.18
CA ARG A 243 -9.60 23.85 2.98
C ARG A 243 -9.62 22.59 3.84
N ILE A 244 -8.53 22.27 4.51
CA ILE A 244 -8.48 21.13 5.43
C ILE A 244 -8.44 21.62 6.87
N THR A 245 -9.07 20.84 7.73
CA THR A 245 -9.04 21.17 9.16
C THR A 245 -7.64 20.94 9.72
N PRO A 246 -7.23 21.67 10.77
CA PRO A 246 -5.96 21.39 11.43
C PRO A 246 -5.82 19.94 11.89
N ALA A 247 -6.91 19.32 12.35
CA ALA A 247 -6.91 17.92 12.76
C ALA A 247 -6.67 16.96 11.57
N GLU A 248 -7.28 17.24 10.42
CA GLU A 248 -7.06 16.47 9.20
C GLU A 248 -5.63 16.64 8.66
N TYR A 249 -5.09 17.86 8.69
CA TYR A 249 -3.70 18.11 8.31
C TYR A 249 -2.73 17.39 9.26
N THR A 250 -2.96 17.45 10.57
CA THR A 250 -2.15 16.74 11.56
C THR A 250 -2.16 15.24 11.29
N ARG A 251 -3.33 14.66 11.04
CA ARG A 251 -3.49 13.24 10.75
C ARG A 251 -2.78 12.85 9.44
N ARG A 252 -2.90 13.66 8.38
CA ARG A 252 -2.42 13.33 7.04
C ARG A 252 -0.94 13.63 6.82
N PHE A 253 -0.41 14.69 7.42
CA PHE A 253 0.95 15.17 7.15
C PHE A 253 1.83 15.14 8.40
N VAL A 254 1.41 15.78 9.50
CA VAL A 254 2.25 15.97 10.69
C VAL A 254 2.60 14.64 11.37
N ASN A 255 1.61 13.82 11.70
CA ASN A 255 1.83 12.54 12.39
C ASN A 255 2.67 11.57 11.51
N PRO A 256 2.34 11.37 10.22
CA PRO A 256 3.18 10.62 9.30
C PRO A 256 4.61 11.18 9.12
N ALA A 257 4.78 12.50 9.17
CA ALA A 257 6.11 13.13 9.10
C ALA A 257 6.93 12.88 10.37
N LEU A 258 6.30 13.02 11.56
CA LEU A 258 6.92 12.69 12.85
C LEU A 258 7.36 11.23 12.91
N GLN A 259 6.54 10.30 12.41
CA GLN A 259 6.88 8.89 12.33
C GLN A 259 8.13 8.64 11.48
N ARG A 260 8.23 9.29 10.31
CA ARG A 260 9.40 9.18 9.41
C ARG A 260 10.64 9.88 9.96
N LEU A 261 10.50 11.04 10.60
CA LEU A 261 11.62 11.71 11.28
C LEU A 261 12.15 10.83 12.41
N ARG A 262 11.29 10.23 13.22
CA ARG A 262 11.70 9.29 14.27
C ARG A 262 12.50 8.12 13.69
N PHE A 263 12.09 7.63 12.53
CA PHE A 263 12.68 6.45 11.91
C PHE A 263 14.00 6.76 11.16
N TYR A 264 14.01 7.74 10.25
CA TYR A 264 15.17 8.06 9.42
C TYR A 264 16.13 9.10 10.03
N PHE A 265 15.62 10.00 10.88
CA PHE A 265 16.34 11.17 11.39
C PHE A 265 16.19 11.34 12.91
N PRO A 266 16.55 10.32 13.72
CA PRO A 266 16.25 10.30 15.15
C PRO A 266 16.82 11.50 15.90
N ASP A 267 18.00 12.00 15.51
CA ASP A 267 18.60 13.20 16.13
C ASP A 267 17.76 14.46 15.87
N THR A 268 17.24 14.62 14.65
CA THR A 268 16.33 15.72 14.31
C THR A 268 15.02 15.60 15.09
N TYR A 269 14.44 14.41 15.12
CA TYR A 269 13.22 14.13 15.90
C TYR A 269 13.40 14.46 17.39
N ASN A 270 14.54 14.09 17.98
CA ASN A 270 14.85 14.30 19.40
C ASN A 270 15.12 15.76 19.74
N THR A 271 15.60 16.55 18.78
CA THR A 271 15.95 17.96 18.96
C THR A 271 14.81 18.94 18.64
N LEU A 272 13.64 18.47 18.17
CA LEU A 272 12.45 19.31 17.97
C LEU A 272 12.15 20.18 19.21
N GLN A 273 11.89 21.47 18.98
CA GLN A 273 11.65 22.48 20.03
C GLN A 273 10.27 23.13 19.89
N SER A 274 9.88 23.94 20.86
CA SER A 274 8.72 24.84 20.78
C SER A 274 7.42 24.12 20.36
N ASP A 275 6.75 24.60 19.32
CA ASP A 275 5.49 24.02 18.81
C ASP A 275 5.69 22.60 18.27
N ASP A 276 6.83 22.29 17.67
CA ASP A 276 7.11 20.96 17.13
C ASP A 276 7.32 19.94 18.24
N LEU A 277 7.95 20.36 19.35
CA LEU A 277 8.02 19.54 20.56
C LEU A 277 6.64 19.22 21.13
N LYS A 278 5.69 20.17 21.05
CA LYS A 278 4.31 19.95 21.48
C LYS A 278 3.63 18.90 20.58
N LYS A 279 3.70 19.05 19.25
CA LYS A 279 3.17 18.08 18.27
C LYS A 279 3.79 16.69 18.48
N ARG A 280 5.10 16.61 18.69
CA ARG A 280 5.81 15.36 19.00
C ARG A 280 5.24 14.67 20.24
N LYS A 281 5.06 15.40 21.34
CA LYS A 281 4.48 14.85 22.58
C LYS A 281 3.04 14.39 22.39
N GLU A 282 2.25 15.13 21.62
CA GLU A 282 0.86 14.75 21.30
C GLU A 282 0.81 13.45 20.49
N PHE A 283 1.64 13.33 19.47
CA PHE A 283 1.82 12.12 18.67
C PHE A 283 2.20 10.90 19.54
N GLU A 284 3.24 11.02 20.36
CA GLU A 284 3.68 9.94 21.27
C GLU A 284 2.60 9.54 22.29
N ASN A 285 1.82 10.51 22.76
CA ASN A 285 0.71 10.25 23.67
C ASN A 285 -0.44 9.52 22.97
N GLN A 286 -0.71 9.84 21.70
CA GLN A 286 -1.70 9.13 20.89
C GLN A 286 -1.28 7.67 20.69
N GLU A 287 -0.05 7.40 20.27
CA GLU A 287 0.46 6.03 20.09
C GLU A 287 0.39 5.22 21.39
N LYS A 288 0.73 5.83 22.53
CA LYS A 288 0.62 5.18 23.85
C LYS A 288 -0.82 4.79 24.18
N LYS A 289 -1.81 5.62 23.82
CA LYS A 289 -3.23 5.32 24.03
C LYS A 289 -3.68 4.18 23.13
N GLU A 290 -3.31 4.21 21.85
CA GLU A 290 -3.65 3.17 20.88
C GLU A 290 -3.07 1.80 21.27
N ARG A 291 -1.80 1.77 21.70
CA ARG A 291 -1.17 0.53 22.21
C ARG A 291 -1.88 -0.02 23.45
N ARG A 292 -2.33 0.85 24.37
CA ARG A 292 -3.09 0.44 25.56
C ARG A 292 -4.45 -0.13 25.17
N SER A 293 -5.17 0.47 24.21
CA SER A 293 -6.46 -0.04 23.76
C SER A 293 -6.37 -1.38 23.04
N LEU A 294 -5.25 -1.68 22.37
CA LEU A 294 -5.04 -2.97 21.71
C LEU A 294 -4.63 -4.10 22.69
N SER A 295 -4.20 -3.73 23.90
CA SER A 295 -3.78 -4.69 24.94
C SER A 295 -4.90 -5.08 25.92
N GLN A 296 -6.09 -4.49 25.78
CA GLN A 296 -7.29 -4.76 26.59
C GLN A 296 -8.26 -5.64 25.80
#